data_AF-A0A2K3E3K1-F1
#
_entry.id   AF-A0A2K3E3K1-F1
#
_cell.length_a   1.000
_cell.length_b   1.000
_cell.length_c   1.000
_cell.angle_alpha   90.00
_cell.angle_beta   90.00
_cell.angle_gamma   90.00
#
_symmetry.space_group_name_H-M   'P 1'
#
loop_
_entity.id
_entity.type
_entity.pdbx_description
1 polymer ?
#
loop_
_entity_poly.entity_id
_entity_poly.type
_entity_poly.pdbx_seq_one_letter_code
_entity_poly.pdbx_strand_id
1 'polypeptide(L)'
;MTRAFALEGTKFSEGEKAIEDLFFSKEDQRLMSKLLQKVKEQSDLADRHAAEGAKAAELSALKQIVGKYDLPKDVLEKLIKWKHVHY
;
A
#
# COMPACT_ATOMS: atom_id res chain seq x y z
N MET A 1 -23.27 -3.32 2.80
CA MET A 1 -23.91 -3.35 4.13
C MET A 1 -22.88 -2.91 5.14
N THR A 2 -23.05 -1.73 5.73
CA THR A 2 -22.16 -1.21 6.80
C THR A 2 -22.52 -1.88 8.12
N ARG A 3 -21.53 -2.11 9.01
CA ARG A 3 -21.61 -2.74 10.35
C ARG A 3 -22.89 -2.44 11.15
N ALA A 4 -23.42 -1.22 11.02
CA ALA A 4 -24.67 -0.80 11.65
C ALA A 4 -25.91 -1.65 11.26
N PHE A 5 -25.98 -2.13 10.01
CA PHE A 5 -27.09 -2.96 9.52
C PHE A 5 -27.03 -4.42 9.97
N ALA A 6 -25.85 -4.93 10.37
CA ALA A 6 -25.69 -6.31 10.83
C ALA A 6 -26.01 -6.49 12.32
N LEU A 7 -26.06 -5.38 13.08
CA LEU A 7 -26.22 -5.37 14.54
C LEU A 7 -27.68 -5.23 15.01
N GLU A 8 -28.64 -5.07 14.08
CA GLU A 8 -30.04 -4.72 14.39
C GLU A 8 -30.90 -5.92 14.88
N GLY A 9 -30.29 -6.99 15.42
CA GLY A 9 -31.09 -8.15 15.83
C GLY A 9 -30.45 -9.21 16.72
N THR A 10 -29.15 -9.16 17.03
CA THR A 10 -28.47 -10.28 17.71
C THR A 10 -27.80 -9.85 19.01
N LYS A 11 -28.29 -10.41 20.13
CA LYS A 11 -27.67 -10.26 21.46
C LYS A 11 -26.50 -11.23 21.59
N PHE A 12 -25.35 -10.87 21.02
CA PHE A 12 -24.11 -11.63 21.21
C PHE A 12 -23.56 -11.44 22.63
N SER A 13 -23.03 -12.52 23.20
CA SER A 13 -22.26 -12.47 24.45
C SER A 13 -20.97 -11.65 24.25
N GLU A 14 -20.42 -11.04 25.31
CA GLU A 14 -19.23 -10.18 25.20
C GLU A 14 -18.03 -10.88 24.54
N GLY A 15 -17.90 -12.21 24.71
CA GLY A 15 -16.86 -13.01 24.08
C GLY A 15 -17.03 -13.15 22.57
N GLU A 16 -18.26 -13.31 22.08
CA GLU A 16 -18.54 -13.40 20.63
C GLU A 16 -18.30 -12.06 19.94
N LYS A 17 -18.64 -10.95 20.61
CA LYS A 17 -18.34 -9.59 20.11
C LYS A 17 -16.85 -9.33 19.98
N ALA A 18 -16.05 -9.79 20.95
CA ALA A 18 -14.60 -9.60 20.91
C ALA A 18 -13.93 -10.38 19.76
N ILE A 19 -14.41 -11.60 19.48
CA ILE A 19 -13.93 -12.42 18.36
C ILE A 19 -14.36 -11.81 17.02
N GLU A 20 -15.60 -11.35 16.94
CA GLU A 20 -16.15 -10.68 15.76
C GLU A 20 -15.39 -9.37 15.46
N ASP A 21 -15.15 -8.53 16.45
CA ASP A 21 -14.39 -7.28 16.29
C ASP A 21 -12.95 -7.54 15.83
N LEU A 22 -12.29 -8.58 16.34
CA LEU A 22 -10.94 -8.96 15.90
C LEU A 22 -10.93 -9.44 14.44
N PHE A 23 -11.97 -10.18 14.04
CA PHE A 23 -12.12 -10.66 12.66
C PHE A 23 -12.39 -9.50 11.70
N PHE A 24 -13.38 -8.65 11.99
CA PHE A 24 -13.72 -7.52 11.14
C PHE A 24 -12.63 -6.46 11.12
N SER A 25 -11.90 -6.24 12.22
CA SER A 25 -10.76 -5.32 12.21
C SER A 25 -9.68 -5.76 11.22
N LYS A 26 -9.36 -7.06 11.14
CA LYS A 26 -8.39 -7.56 10.16
C LYS A 26 -8.90 -7.44 8.73
N GLU A 27 -10.20 -7.68 8.55
CA GLU A 27 -10.78 -7.70 7.22
C GLU A 27 -11.04 -6.29 6.67
N ASP A 28 -11.36 -5.33 7.53
CA ASP A 28 -11.39 -3.91 7.22
C ASP A 28 -9.99 -3.40 6.88
N GLN A 29 -8.94 -3.82 7.61
CA GLN A 29 -7.56 -3.49 7.24
C GLN A 29 -7.19 -4.03 5.86
N ARG A 30 -7.54 -5.29 5.55
CA ARG A 30 -7.29 -5.89 4.24
C ARG A 30 -8.05 -5.15 3.13
N LEU A 31 -9.31 -4.78 3.38
CA LEU A 31 -10.14 -4.06 2.42
C LEU A 31 -9.64 -2.63 2.20
N MET A 32 -9.22 -1.95 3.27
CA MET A 32 -8.65 -0.61 3.23
C MET A 32 -7.35 -0.60 2.42
N SER A 33 -6.45 -1.56 2.63
CA SER A 33 -5.21 -1.68 1.83
C SER A 33 -5.49 -1.83 0.35
N LYS A 34 -6.49 -2.63 -0.03
CA LYS A 34 -6.91 -2.77 -1.44
C LYS A 34 -7.49 -1.49 -2.02
N LEU A 35 -8.27 -0.77 -1.22
CA LEU A 35 -8.83 0.54 -1.60
C LEU A 35 -7.73 1.57 -1.83
N LEU A 36 -6.76 1.66 -0.91
CA LEU A 36 -5.61 2.55 -1.02
C LEU A 36 -4.76 2.22 -2.24
N GLN A 37 -4.52 0.93 -2.52
CA GLN A 37 -3.81 0.50 -3.72
C GLN A 37 -4.54 0.95 -4.99
N LYS A 38 -5.86 0.80 -5.06
CA LYS A 38 -6.66 1.25 -6.20
C LYS A 38 -6.64 2.77 -6.35
N VAL A 39 -6.70 3.53 -5.25
CA VAL A 39 -6.59 5.00 -5.27
C VAL A 39 -5.22 5.42 -5.76
N LYS A 40 -4.16 4.74 -5.34
CA LYS A 40 -2.80 4.97 -5.85
C LYS A 40 -2.72 4.72 -7.35
N GLU A 41 -3.20 3.58 -7.84
CA GLU A 41 -3.22 3.26 -9.27
C GLU A 41 -4.00 4.31 -10.09
N GLN A 42 -5.13 4.79 -9.58
CA GLN A 42 -5.90 5.86 -10.22
C GLN A 42 -5.15 7.20 -10.20
N SER A 43 -4.45 7.52 -9.11
CA SER A 43 -3.66 8.74 -8.98
C SER A 43 -2.45 8.72 -9.92
N ASP A 44 -1.74 7.60 -10.00
CA ASP A 44 -0.60 7.40 -10.92
C ASP A 44 -1.04 7.49 -12.40
N LEU A 45 -2.27 7.07 -12.71
CA LEU A 45 -2.86 7.21 -14.06
C LEU A 45 -3.25 8.66 -14.39
N ALA A 46 -3.80 9.39 -13.42
CA ALA A 46 -4.24 10.76 -13.57
C ALA A 46 -3.06 11.76 -13.58
N ASP A 47 -1.99 11.46 -12.84
CA ASP A 47 -0.88 12.38 -12.59
C ASP A 47 0.48 11.78 -13.02
N ARG A 48 0.59 11.49 -14.32
CA ARG A 48 1.79 10.89 -14.92
C ARG A 48 3.06 11.73 -14.68
N HIS A 49 2.94 13.04 -14.62
CA HIS A 49 4.07 13.95 -14.39
C HIS A 49 4.58 13.89 -12.95
N ALA A 50 3.70 13.80 -11.95
CA ALA A 50 4.11 13.60 -10.57
C ALA A 50 4.79 12.23 -10.37
N ALA A 51 4.28 11.18 -11.01
CA ALA A 51 4.86 9.84 -10.98
C ALA A 51 6.26 9.78 -11.63
N GLU A 52 6.45 10.46 -12.77
CA GLU A 52 7.76 10.60 -13.41
C GLU A 52 8.76 11.39 -12.54
N GLY A 53 8.30 12.46 -11.89
CA GLY A 53 9.11 13.26 -10.97
C GLY A 53 9.58 12.48 -9.75
N ALA A 54 8.69 11.69 -9.15
CA ALA A 54 9.04 10.81 -8.02
C ALA A 54 10.07 9.74 -8.43
N LYS A 55 9.88 9.11 -9.61
CA LYS A 55 10.82 8.11 -10.12
C LYS A 55 12.20 8.72 -10.43
N ALA A 56 12.25 9.93 -10.96
CA ALA A 56 13.48 10.67 -11.21
C ALA A 56 14.20 11.06 -9.91
N ALA A 57 13.46 11.49 -8.88
CA ALA A 57 14.00 11.80 -7.56
C ALA A 57 14.60 10.55 -6.89
N GLU A 58 13.90 9.42 -6.96
CA GLU A 58 14.42 8.14 -6.43
C GLU A 58 15.66 7.65 -7.18
N LEU A 59 15.68 7.76 -8.51
CA LEU A 59 16.86 7.45 -9.31
C LEU A 59 18.04 8.36 -8.96
N SER A 60 17.81 9.64 -8.70
CA SER A 60 18.84 10.60 -8.30
C SER A 60 19.43 10.26 -6.94
N ALA A 61 18.57 9.96 -5.95
CA ALA A 61 19.00 9.53 -4.62
C ALA A 61 19.78 8.20 -4.68
N LEU A 62 19.33 7.24 -5.49
CA LEU A 62 20.03 5.98 -5.68
C LEU A 62 21.38 6.20 -6.37
N LYS A 63 21.47 7.06 -7.38
CA LYS A 63 22.75 7.43 -8.00
C LYS A 63 23.73 8.09 -7.04
N GLN A 64 23.27 8.83 -6.03
CA GLN A 64 24.18 9.40 -5.03
C GLN A 64 24.82 8.32 -4.13
N ILE A 65 24.06 7.29 -3.76
CA ILE A 65 24.55 6.19 -2.93
C ILE A 65 25.44 5.26 -3.74
N VAL A 66 24.98 4.91 -4.94
CA VAL A 66 25.57 3.83 -5.73
C VAL A 66 26.47 4.35 -6.85
N GLY A 67 26.57 5.66 -7.06
CA GLY A 67 27.40 6.27 -8.12
C GLY A 67 28.90 6.04 -8.01
N LYS A 68 29.37 5.48 -6.89
CA LYS A 68 30.75 4.97 -6.74
C LYS A 68 30.96 3.62 -7.43
N TYR A 69 29.88 2.90 -7.69
CA TYR A 69 29.87 1.61 -8.37
C TYR A 69 29.23 1.81 -9.74
N ASP A 70 29.95 1.48 -10.81
CA ASP A 70 29.41 1.56 -12.16
C ASP A 70 28.39 0.44 -12.39
N LEU A 71 27.17 0.66 -11.89
CA LEU A 71 26.10 -0.32 -11.99
C LEU A 71 25.28 -0.12 -13.28
N PRO A 72 24.96 -1.21 -13.98
CA PRO A 72 24.08 -1.14 -15.14
C PRO A 72 22.66 -0.70 -14.73
N LYS A 73 21.99 0.02 -15.63
CA LYS A 73 20.63 0.57 -15.40
C LYS A 73 19.61 -0.47 -14.94
N ASP A 74 19.71 -1.70 -15.44
CA ASP A 74 18.84 -2.82 -15.05
C ASP A 74 18.94 -3.15 -13.55
N VAL A 75 20.13 -3.03 -12.96
CA VAL A 75 20.35 -3.27 -11.52
C VAL A 75 19.74 -2.13 -10.69
N LEU A 76 19.87 -0.87 -11.14
CA LEU A 76 19.24 0.26 -10.48
C LEU A 76 17.72 0.14 -10.47
N GLU A 77 17.10 -0.29 -11.57
CA GLU A 77 15.66 -0.53 -11.62
C GLU A 77 15.20 -1.68 -10.71
N LYS A 78 15.98 -2.77 -10.63
CA LYS A 78 15.70 -3.86 -9.69
C LYS A 78 15.79 -3.43 -8.23
N LEU A 79 16.74 -2.56 -7.90
CA LEU A 79 16.87 -1.99 -6.55
C LEU A 79 15.69 -1.08 -6.17
N ILE A 80 15.22 -0.25 -7.10
CA ILE A 80 14.02 0.58 -6.89
C ILE A 80 12.78 -0.31 -6.70
N LYS A 81 12.60 -1.33 -7.56
CA LYS A 81 11.51 -2.29 -7.41
C LYS A 81 11.59 -3.05 -6.08
N TRP A 82 12.78 -3.46 -5.65
CA TRP A 82 12.99 -4.12 -4.37
C TRP A 82 12.57 -3.23 -3.19
N LYS A 83 12.92 -1.93 -3.23
CA LYS A 83 12.46 -0.97 -2.22
C LYS A 83 10.94 -0.93 -2.16
N HIS A 84 10.24 -0.77 -3.29
CA HIS A 84 8.77 -0.68 -3.33
C HIS A 84 8.04 -1.97 -2.99
N VAL A 85 8.71 -3.13 -3.04
CA VAL A 85 8.12 -4.43 -2.67
C VAL A 85 8.27 -4.70 -1.17
N HIS A 86 9.34 -4.21 -0.54
CA HIS A 86 9.64 -4.49 0.87
C HIS A 86 9.37 -3.32 1.83
N TYR A 87 9.17 -2.11 1.32
CA TYR A 87 8.86 -0.89 2.08
C TYR A 87 7.78 -0.08 1.36
#